data_AF-A0A932A4Z1-F1
#
_entry.id   AF-A0A932A4Z1-F1
#
_cell.length_a   1.000
_cell.length_b   1.000
_cell.length_c   1.000
_cell.angle_alpha   90.00
_cell.angle_beta   90.00
_cell.angle_gamma   90.00
#
_symmetry.space_group_name_H-M   'P 1'
#
loop_
_entity.id
_entity.type
_entity.pdbx_description
1 polymer ?
#
loop_
_entity_poly.entity_id
_entity_poly.type
_entity_poly.pdbx_seq_one_letter_code
_entity_poly.pdbx_strand_id
1 'polypeptide(L)'
;MNELLAQIPNLIVCQGTTADPCTFGHLILLAKNLINALVILSTFLATAAFAYAGFILLTSGGSEGQRDKAKDVFKKVLKGYLWILGAWLVVYTITSALLNPGFSILGAP
;
A
#
# COMPACT_ATOMS: atom_id res chain seq x y z
N MET A 1 -8.36 -15.04 -20.46
CA MET A 1 -9.15 -14.04 -19.71
C MET A 1 -8.90 -14.19 -18.21
N ASN A 2 -7.64 -14.39 -17.81
CA ASN A 2 -7.28 -14.92 -16.48
C ASN A 2 -6.32 -13.96 -15.75
N GLU A 3 -6.02 -12.81 -16.37
CA GLU A 3 -5.11 -11.77 -15.87
C GLU A 3 -5.88 -10.64 -15.16
N LEU A 4 -7.22 -10.65 -15.19
CA LEU A 4 -8.10 -9.61 -14.62
C LEU A 4 -8.66 -9.94 -13.23
N LEU A 5 -8.34 -11.12 -12.67
CA LEU A 5 -8.77 -11.53 -11.33
C LEU A 5 -7.64 -11.50 -10.29
N ALA A 6 -6.45 -10.98 -10.63
CA ALA A 6 -5.33 -10.81 -9.72
C ALA A 6 -5.51 -9.65 -8.69
N GLN A 7 -6.72 -9.06 -8.55
CA GLN A 7 -6.96 -7.93 -7.63
C GLN A 7 -7.94 -8.21 -6.47
N ILE A 8 -8.39 -9.44 -6.26
CA ILE A 8 -9.07 -9.81 -5.01
C ILE A 8 -8.25 -10.88 -4.28
N PRO A 9 -7.18 -10.51 -3.56
CA PRO A 9 -6.58 -11.42 -2.60
C PRO A 9 -7.60 -11.57 -1.46
N ASN A 10 -8.29 -12.71 -1.38
CA ASN A 10 -9.18 -13.07 -0.27
C ASN A 10 -10.07 -11.91 0.23
N LEU A 11 -10.86 -11.29 -0.66
CA LEU A 11 -11.87 -10.31 -0.25
C LEU A 11 -13.02 -10.98 0.54
N ILE A 12 -13.22 -12.27 0.32
CA ILE A 12 -14.12 -13.10 1.13
C ILE A 12 -13.25 -13.82 2.14
N VAL A 13 -13.10 -13.21 3.32
CA VAL A 13 -12.31 -13.77 4.43
C VAL A 13 -13.14 -14.68 5.34
N CYS A 14 -14.44 -14.84 5.06
CA CYS A 14 -15.33 -15.75 5.79
C CYS A 14 -16.21 -16.55 4.84
N GLN A 15 -16.49 -17.80 5.18
CA GLN A 15 -17.43 -18.64 4.43
C GLN A 15 -18.80 -18.83 5.11
N GLY A 16 -19.07 -18.17 6.24
CA GLY A 16 -20.40 -18.17 6.88
C GLY A 16 -20.91 -19.58 7.25
N THR A 17 -19.99 -20.52 7.48
CA THR A 17 -20.31 -21.90 7.86
C THR A 17 -20.37 -22.02 9.37
N THR A 18 -20.94 -23.12 9.89
CA THR A 18 -20.97 -23.40 11.34
C THR A 18 -19.59 -23.67 11.94
N ALA A 19 -18.56 -23.88 11.10
CA ALA A 19 -17.17 -24.04 11.51
C ALA A 19 -16.40 -22.70 11.55
N ASP A 20 -16.74 -21.74 10.67
CA ASP A 20 -16.13 -20.40 10.59
C ASP A 20 -17.21 -19.31 10.54
N PRO A 21 -17.81 -18.93 11.68
CA PRO A 21 -18.76 -17.82 11.73
C PRO A 21 -18.07 -16.51 11.33
N CYS A 22 -18.75 -15.69 10.52
CA CYS A 22 -18.25 -14.38 10.10
C CYS A 22 -18.10 -13.44 11.31
N THR A 23 -16.91 -13.41 11.90
CA THR A 23 -16.56 -12.53 13.02
C THR A 23 -16.00 -11.19 12.54
N PHE A 24 -16.13 -10.15 13.38
CA PHE A 24 -15.64 -8.79 13.11
C PHE A 24 -14.14 -8.72 12.75
N GLY A 25 -13.32 -9.66 13.25
CA GLY A 25 -11.90 -9.77 12.92
C GLY A 25 -11.62 -9.99 11.43
N HIS A 26 -12.49 -10.73 10.73
CA HIS A 26 -12.35 -10.95 9.29
C HIS A 26 -12.70 -9.70 8.47
N LEU A 27 -13.60 -8.85 8.95
CA LEU A 27 -13.94 -7.57 8.32
C LEU A 27 -12.75 -6.59 8.41
N ILE A 28 -12.01 -6.67 9.52
CA ILE A 28 -10.77 -5.91 9.69
C ILE A 28 -9.64 -6.49 8.82
N LEU A 29 -9.52 -7.82 8.72
CA LEU A 29 -8.55 -8.48 7.85
C LEU A 29 -8.79 -8.16 6.37
N LEU A 30 -10.06 -8.05 5.98
CA LEU A 30 -10.49 -7.61 4.67
C LEU A 30 -9.94 -6.23 4.32
N ALA A 31 -10.14 -5.26 5.22
CA ALA A 31 -9.67 -3.90 5.04
C ALA A 31 -8.13 -3.84 4.89
N LYS A 32 -7.40 -4.62 5.69
CA LYS A 32 -5.93 -4.73 5.57
C LYS A 32 -5.49 -5.25 4.21
N ASN A 33 -6.12 -6.32 3.72
CA ASN A 33 -5.79 -6.91 2.42
C ASN A 33 -6.12 -5.95 1.26
N LEU A 34 -7.23 -5.24 1.34
CA LEU A 34 -7.62 -4.23 0.36
C LEU A 34 -6.60 -3.08 0.28
N ILE A 35 -6.19 -2.55 1.43
CA ILE A 35 -5.23 -1.43 1.49
C ILE A 35 -3.84 -1.88 1.03
N ASN A 36 -3.40 -3.10 1.39
CA ASN A 36 -2.18 -3.70 0.85
C ASN A 36 -2.19 -3.75 -0.68
N ALA A 37 -3.29 -4.19 -1.28
CA ALA A 37 -3.42 -4.27 -2.73
C ALA A 37 -3.34 -2.89 -3.41
N LEU A 38 -4.00 -1.88 -2.85
CA LEU A 38 -3.95 -0.49 -3.33
C LEU A 38 -2.52 0.08 -3.27
N VAL A 39 -1.78 -0.19 -2.20
CA VAL A 39 -0.41 0.31 -2.01
C VAL A 39 0.57 -0.35 -2.96
N ILE A 40 0.42 -1.64 -3.27
CA ILE A 40 1.24 -2.32 -4.28
C ILE A 40 1.06 -1.63 -5.64
N LEU A 41 -0.17 -1.36 -6.06
CA LEU A 41 -0.44 -0.67 -7.32
C LEU A 41 0.14 0.75 -7.35
N SER A 42 -0.02 1.50 -6.26
CA SER A 42 0.55 2.85 -6.12
C SER A 42 2.08 2.85 -6.20
N THR A 43 2.72 1.83 -5.61
CA THR A 43 4.18 1.69 -5.59
C THR A 43 4.75 1.48 -7.00
N PHE A 44 4.05 0.73 -7.86
CA PHE A 44 4.45 0.59 -9.27
C PHE A 44 4.45 1.94 -10.00
N LEU A 45 3.39 2.75 -9.83
CA LEU A 45 3.32 4.09 -10.41
C LEU A 45 4.41 5.03 -9.86
N ALA A 46 4.65 4.98 -8.55
CA ALA A 46 5.70 5.77 -7.91
C ALA A 46 7.09 5.40 -8.45
N THR A 47 7.37 4.10 -8.59
CA THR A 47 8.64 3.61 -9.13
C THR A 47 8.88 4.12 -10.56
N ALA A 48 7.85 4.11 -11.42
CA ALA A 48 7.96 4.66 -12.77
C ALA A 48 8.24 6.17 -12.75
N ALA A 49 7.58 6.94 -11.88
CA ALA A 49 7.82 8.37 -11.72
C ALA A 49 9.23 8.68 -11.21
N PHE A 50 9.76 7.88 -10.27
CA PHE A 50 11.13 8.01 -9.77
C PHE A 50 12.16 7.67 -10.85
N ALA A 51 11.91 6.63 -11.67
CA ALA A 51 12.80 6.27 -12.79
C ALA A 51 12.86 7.41 -13.82
N TYR A 52 11.73 8.01 -14.18
CA TYR A 52 11.67 9.16 -15.10
C TYR A 52 12.39 10.40 -14.54
N ALA A 53 12.14 10.74 -13.27
CA ALA A 53 12.82 11.86 -12.62
C ALA A 53 14.34 11.64 -12.50
N GLY A 54 14.75 10.40 -12.20
CA GLY A 54 16.15 10.00 -12.15
C GLY A 54 16.84 10.12 -13.51
N PHE A 55 16.16 9.72 -14.59
CA PHE A 55 16.70 9.82 -15.95
C PHE A 55 16.95 11.28 -16.37
N ILE A 56 16.02 12.20 -16.08
CA ILE A 56 16.20 13.64 -16.33
C ILE A 56 17.37 14.20 -15.52
N LEU A 57 17.53 13.79 -14.27
CA LEU A 57 18.62 14.25 -13.41
C LEU A 57 20.00 13.84 -13.98
N LEU A 58 20.12 12.63 -14.52
CA LEU A 58 21.35 12.09 -15.10
C LEU A 58 21.68 12.69 -16.48
N THR A 59 20.67 12.98 -17.30
CA THR A 59 20.85 13.55 -18.65
C THR A 59 21.03 15.07 -18.68
N SER A 60 20.87 15.78 -17.55
CA SER A 60 20.92 17.25 -17.46
C SER A 60 22.30 17.90 -17.69
N GLY A 61 23.36 17.13 -17.99
CA GLY A 61 24.54 17.56 -18.75
C GLY A 61 25.29 18.85 -18.36
N GLY A 62 25.09 19.40 -17.15
CA GLY A 62 25.75 20.63 -16.70
C GLY A 62 24.88 21.91 -16.67
N SER A 63 23.58 21.85 -16.99
CA SER A 63 22.68 23.00 -16.80
C SER A 63 22.15 23.06 -15.35
N GLU A 64 22.59 24.04 -14.55
CA GLU A 64 22.14 24.21 -13.16
C GLU A 64 20.60 24.31 -13.05
N GLY A 65 19.96 25.01 -13.98
CA GLY A 65 18.50 25.19 -13.98
C GLY A 65 17.70 23.89 -14.16
N GLN A 66 18.22 22.91 -14.91
CA GLN A 66 17.56 21.61 -15.05
C GLN A 66 17.83 20.69 -13.85
N ARG A 67 19.00 20.83 -13.22
CA ARG A 67 19.34 20.07 -11.99
C ARG A 67 18.48 20.50 -10.81
N ASP A 68 18.21 21.80 -10.67
CA ASP A 68 17.35 22.30 -9.59
C ASP A 68 15.88 21.94 -9.81
N LYS A 69 15.39 22.00 -11.06
CA LYS A 69 14.06 21.48 -11.40
C LYS A 69 13.92 19.99 -11.13
N ALA A 70 14.91 19.18 -11.50
CA ALA A 70 14.88 17.74 -11.26
C ALA A 70 14.90 17.41 -9.75
N LYS A 71 15.69 18.13 -8.94
CA LYS A 71 15.68 17.99 -7.47
C LYS A 71 14.34 18.40 -6.86
N ASP A 72 13.70 19.46 -7.35
CA ASP A 72 12.40 19.89 -6.83
C ASP A 72 11.30 18.87 -7.13
N VAL A 73 11.28 18.33 -8.36
CA VAL A 73 10.38 17.22 -8.73
C VAL A 73 10.65 15.98 -7.88
N PHE A 74 11.91 15.59 -7.70
CA PHE A 74 12.28 14.44 -6.88
C PHE A 74 11.81 14.60 -5.41
N LYS A 75 11.99 15.79 -4.81
CA LYS A 75 11.51 16.08 -3.45
C LYS A 75 9.99 16.03 -3.34
N LYS A 76 9.25 16.46 -4.36
CA LYS A 76 7.79 16.41 -4.39
C LYS A 76 7.28 14.96 -4.45
N VAL A 77 7.85 14.14 -5.34
CA VAL A 77 7.49 12.71 -5.46
C VAL A 77 7.88 11.94 -4.19
N LEU A 78 9.05 12.21 -3.62
CA LEU A 78 9.52 11.57 -2.38
C LEU A 78 8.58 11.84 -1.20
N LYS A 79 8.15 13.10 -1.02
CA LYS A 79 7.19 13.45 0.03
C LYS A 79 5.82 12.78 -0.18
N GLY A 80 5.35 12.70 -1.43
CA GLY A 80 4.11 12.00 -1.75
C GLY A 80 4.18 10.50 -1.44
N TYR A 81 5.27 9.83 -1.83
CA TYR A 81 5.46 8.41 -1.57
C TYR A 81 5.61 8.09 -0.08
N LEU A 82 6.35 8.91 0.68
CA LEU A 82 6.44 8.78 2.13
C LEU A 82 5.07 8.91 2.82
N TRP A 83 4.20 9.78 2.32
CA TRP A 83 2.85 9.93 2.88
C TRP A 83 1.99 8.68 2.67
N ILE A 84 2.06 8.08 1.48
CA ILE A 84 1.34 6.83 1.16
C ILE A 84 1.84 5.68 2.04
N LEU A 85 3.15 5.54 2.18
CA LEU A 85 3.75 4.54 3.09
C LEU A 85 3.39 4.79 4.56
N GLY A 86 3.33 6.06 4.98
CA GLY A 86 2.91 6.43 6.33
C GLY A 86 1.47 6.02 6.61
N ALA A 87 0.54 6.33 5.70
CA ALA A 87 -0.86 5.93 5.82
C ALA A 87 -1.02 4.40 5.87
N TRP A 88 -0.30 3.68 5.00
CA TRP A 88 -0.27 2.23 5.00
C TRP A 88 0.21 1.64 6.33
N LEU A 89 1.32 2.16 6.86
CA LEU A 89 1.93 1.71 8.12
C LEU A 89 0.97 1.89 9.29
N VAL A 90 0.25 3.02 9.37
CA VAL A 90 -0.72 3.28 10.43
C VAL A 90 -1.87 2.27 10.40
N VAL A 91 -2.44 2.00 9.22
CA VAL A 91 -3.53 1.02 9.13
C VAL A 91 -3.02 -0.39 9.43
N TYR A 92 -1.85 -0.76 8.89
CA TYR A 92 -1.22 -2.06 9.15
C TYR A 92 -0.98 -2.29 10.63
N THR A 93 -0.48 -1.28 11.35
CA THR A 93 -0.19 -1.36 12.78
C THR A 93 -1.46 -1.49 13.62
N ILE A 94 -2.49 -0.67 13.36
CA ILE A 94 -3.78 -0.76 14.07
C ILE A 94 -4.41 -2.13 13.85
N THR A 95 -4.49 -2.59 12.60
CA THR A 95 -5.07 -3.89 12.29
C THR A 95 -4.28 -5.03 12.92
N SER A 96 -2.95 -4.99 12.87
CA SER A 96 -2.13 -6.07 13.43
C SER A 96 -2.14 -6.06 14.96
N ALA A 97 -2.34 -4.91 15.59
CA ALA A 97 -2.54 -4.80 17.04
C ALA A 97 -3.90 -5.39 17.45
N LEU A 98 -4.97 -5.10 16.70
CA LEU A 98 -6.33 -5.60 16.98
C LEU A 98 -6.50 -7.10 16.71
N LEU A 99 -5.78 -7.66 15.74
CA LEU A 99 -5.84 -9.09 15.41
C LEU A 99 -4.90 -9.96 16.26
N ASN A 100 -4.11 -9.36 17.16
CA ASN A 100 -3.17 -10.12 17.98
C ASN A 100 -3.92 -10.96 19.04
N PRO A 101 -3.71 -12.28 19.11
CA PRO A 101 -4.44 -13.18 20.03
C PRO A 101 -4.36 -12.84 21.52
N GLY A 102 -3.45 -11.96 21.94
CA GLY A 102 -3.36 -11.47 23.33
C GLY A 102 -4.43 -10.45 23.75
N PHE A 103 -5.17 -9.84 22.81
CA PHE A 103 -6.18 -8.79 23.07
C PHE A 103 -7.50 -8.99 22.30
N SER A 104 -7.73 -10.16 21.71
CA SER A 104 -8.91 -10.42 20.88
C SER A 104 -10.18 -10.59 21.73
N ILE A 105 -10.79 -9.48 22.13
CA ILE A 105 -12.06 -9.43 22.89
C ILE A 105 -13.27 -9.78 22.00
N LEU A 106 -13.11 -9.82 20.68
CA LEU A 106 -14.21 -9.96 19.71
C LEU A 106 -14.24 -11.33 19.00
N GLY A 107 -13.59 -12.34 19.55
CA GLY A 107 -13.45 -13.66 18.93
C GLY A 107 -12.34 -13.63 17.88
N ALA A 108 -11.35 -14.49 18.04
CA ALA A 108 -10.37 -14.75 17.00
C ALA A 108 -11.05 -15.49 15.82
N PRO A 109 -10.59 -15.29 14.58
CA PRO A 109 -10.82 -16.25 13.51
C PRO A 109 -10.13 -17.58 13.82
#